data_AF-A0A2E7N089-F1
#
_entry.id   AF-A0A2E7N089-F1
#
_cell.length_a   1.000
_cell.length_b   1.000
_cell.length_c   1.000
_cell.angle_alpha   90.00
_cell.angle_beta   90.00
_cell.angle_gamma   90.00
#
_symmetry.space_group_name_H-M   'P 1'
#
loop_
_entity.id
_entity.type
_entity.pdbx_description
1 polymer ?
#
loop_
_entity_poly.entity_id
_entity_poly.type
_entity_poly.pdbx_seq_one_letter_code
_entity_poly.pdbx_strand_id
1 'polypeptide(L)' 'MGMDIYGRAPEKKSGKYFRSNVWWWRPLWDYTAQIDRFYSEQKDANQLISEELHKSGHYNDGEGLK' A
#
# COMPACT_ATOMS: atom_id res chain seq x y z
N MET A 1 10.34 10.89 -5.39
CA MET A 1 10.74 9.55 -4.91
C MET A 1 9.88 8.51 -5.60
N GLY A 2 10.44 7.57 -6.36
CA GLY A 2 9.67 6.47 -6.97
C GLY A 2 9.65 5.25 -6.05
N MET A 3 8.66 4.38 -6.23
CA MET A 3 8.62 3.08 -5.56
C MET A 3 8.68 1.97 -6.60
N ASP A 4 9.58 1.03 -6.34
CA ASP A 4 9.83 -0.14 -7.17
C ASP A 4 9.22 -1.35 -6.46
N ILE A 5 8.30 -2.05 -7.12
CA ILE A 5 7.60 -3.21 -6.58
C ILE A 5 8.00 -4.45 -7.39
N TYR A 6 8.30 -5.54 -6.67
CA TYR A 6 8.60 -6.84 -7.25
C TYR A 6 7.58 -7.87 -6.75
N GLY A 7 6.95 -8.59 -7.69
CA GLY A 7 6.04 -9.67 -7.34
C GLY A 7 6.79 -10.86 -6.77
N ARG A 8 6.27 -11.45 -5.69
CA ARG A 8 6.75 -12.73 -5.16
C ARG A 8 6.04 -13.86 -5.90
N ALA A 9 6.78 -14.65 -6.68
CA ALA A 9 6.27 -15.70 -7.57
C ALA A 9 5.22 -15.21 -8.62
N PRO A 10 5.60 -14.29 -9.53
CA PRO A 10 4.67 -13.69 -10.47
C PRO A 10 4.29 -14.63 -11.63
N GLU A 11 2.98 -14.79 -11.85
CA GLU A 11 2.42 -15.63 -12.93
C GLU A 11 2.61 -15.03 -14.33
N LYS A 12 2.71 -13.69 -14.43
CA LYS A 12 2.83 -12.95 -15.70
C LYS A 12 4.02 -12.00 -15.66
N LYS A 13 4.56 -11.67 -16.84
CA LYS A 13 5.67 -10.71 -16.97
C LYS A 13 5.34 -9.35 -16.34
N SER A 14 4.10 -8.89 -16.45
CA SER A 14 3.62 -7.64 -15.85
C SER A 14 3.67 -7.63 -14.31
N GLY A 15 3.62 -8.80 -13.66
CA GLY A 15 3.72 -8.91 -12.19
C GLY A 15 5.16 -8.98 -11.68
N LYS A 16 6.18 -9.10 -12.57
CA LYS A 16 7.58 -9.21 -12.14
C LYS A 16 8.13 -7.92 -11.56
N TYR A 17 7.81 -6.81 -12.22
CA TYR A 17 8.35 -5.51 -11.88
C TYR A 17 7.36 -4.43 -12.28
N PHE A 18 7.08 -3.54 -11.34
CA PHE A 18 6.28 -2.35 -11.56
C PHE A 18 7.03 -1.17 -10.97
N ARG A 19 7.23 -0.13 -11.79
CA ARG A 19 7.85 1.12 -11.39
C ARG A 19 6.85 2.24 -11.48
N SER A 20 6.65 2.93 -10.36
CA SER A 20 5.78 4.07 -10.27
C SER A 20 6.57 5.33 -9.93
N ASN A 21 6.20 6.46 -10.53
CA ASN A 21 6.79 7.74 -10.13
C ASN A 21 6.20 8.23 -8.80
N VAL A 22 6.73 9.32 -8.25
CA VAL A 22 6.32 9.86 -6.95
C VAL A 22 4.83 10.18 -6.84
N TRP A 23 4.14 10.40 -7.96
CA TRP A 23 2.72 10.74 -7.96
C TRP A 23 1.79 9.53 -7.87
N TRP A 24 2.33 8.32 -7.99
CA TRP A 24 1.58 7.05 -7.89
C TRP A 24 1.41 6.53 -6.46
N TRP A 25 1.95 7.22 -5.48
CA TRP A 25 1.91 6.78 -4.08
C TRP A 25 0.48 6.63 -3.54
N ARG A 26 -0.49 7.41 -4.04
CA ARG A 26 -1.91 7.32 -3.67
C ARG A 26 -2.55 5.97 -4.05
N PRO A 27 -2.56 5.55 -5.32
CA PRO A 27 -3.02 4.20 -5.69
C PRO A 27 -2.29 3.07 -4.95
N LEU A 28 -0.99 3.26 -4.66
CA LEU A 28 -0.22 2.28 -3.91
C LEU A 28 -0.64 2.22 -2.43
N TRP A 29 -0.93 3.37 -1.84
CA TRP A 29 -1.45 3.46 -0.48
C TRP A 29 -2.81 2.77 -0.36
N ASP A 30 -3.71 3.00 -1.33
CA ASP A 30 -4.98 2.28 -1.44
C ASP A 30 -4.79 0.77 -1.52
N TYR A 31 -3.85 0.30 -2.33
CA TYR A 31 -3.53 -1.11 -2.44
C TYR A 31 -3.00 -1.67 -1.10
N THR A 32 -2.18 -0.91 -0.39
CA THR A 32 -1.61 -1.33 0.90
C THR A 32 -2.70 -1.46 1.96
N ALA A 33 -3.63 -0.51 2.02
CA ALA A 33 -4.80 -0.55 2.91
C ALA A 33 -5.73 -1.73 2.59
N GLN A 34 -5.96 -2.03 1.31
CA GLN A 34 -6.75 -3.20 0.88
C GLN A 34 -6.09 -4.51 1.31
N ILE A 35 -4.78 -4.61 1.16
CA ILE A 35 -4.00 -5.79 1.56
C ILE A 35 -4.03 -5.96 3.08
N ASP A 36 -3.80 -4.90 3.85
CA ASP A 36 -3.88 -4.94 5.32
C ASP A 36 -5.24 -5.43 5.80
N ARG A 37 -6.34 -4.90 5.25
CA ARG A 37 -7.70 -5.36 5.53
C ARG A 37 -7.88 -6.83 5.22
N PHE A 38 -7.52 -7.27 4.01
CA PHE A 38 -7.62 -8.66 3.58
C PHE A 38 -6.84 -9.61 4.50
N TYR A 39 -5.60 -9.28 4.85
CA TYR A 39 -4.78 -10.12 5.73
C TYR A 39 -5.31 -10.15 7.17
N SER A 40 -5.75 -9.02 7.69
CA SER A 40 -6.30 -8.91 9.04
C SER A 40 -7.54 -9.79 9.20
N GLU A 41 -8.46 -9.74 8.24
CA GLU A 41 -9.64 -10.60 8.18
C GLU A 41 -9.27 -12.08 8.02
N GLN A 42 -8.34 -12.41 7.11
CA GLN A 42 -8.01 -13.80 6.80
C GLN A 42 -7.20 -14.49 7.91
N LYS A 43 -6.47 -13.71 8.74
CA LYS A 43 -5.54 -14.23 9.76
C LYS A 43 -5.95 -13.94 11.19
N ASP A 44 -7.12 -13.33 11.42
CA ASP A 44 -7.54 -12.83 12.74
C ASP A 44 -6.43 -11.99 13.39
N ALA A 45 -5.82 -11.11 12.58
CA ALA A 45 -4.72 -10.25 12.98
C ALA A 45 -5.21 -8.82 13.16
N ASN A 46 -4.47 -8.03 13.95
CA ASN A 46 -4.77 -6.62 14.13
C ASN A 46 -4.61 -5.87 12.81
N GLN A 47 -5.63 -5.10 12.43
CA GLN A 47 -5.56 -4.14 11.35
C GLN A 47 -4.57 -3.03 11.70
N LEU A 48 -3.61 -2.78 10.80
CA LEU A 48 -2.55 -1.79 11.01
C LEU A 48 -2.94 -0.42 10.46
N ILE A 49 -3.77 -0.38 9.41
CA ILE A 49 -4.19 0.83 8.73
C ILE A 49 -5.63 1.14 9.12
N SER A 50 -5.81 2.09 10.04
CA SER A 50 -7.14 2.61 10.37
C SER A 50 -7.72 3.44 9.22
N GLU A 51 -9.02 3.71 9.26
CA GLU A 51 -9.69 4.55 8.26
C GLU A 51 -9.13 5.99 8.26
N GLU A 52 -8.78 6.52 9.43
CA GLU A 52 -8.16 7.82 9.60
C GLU A 52 -6.77 7.84 8.94
N LEU A 53 -5.94 6.84 9.24
CA LEU A 53 -4.60 6.72 8.64
C LEU A 53 -4.68 6.49 7.13
N HIS A 54 -5.66 5.71 6.66
CA HIS A 54 -5.91 5.52 5.23
C HIS A 54 -6.21 6.85 4.56
N LYS A 55 -7.11 7.66 5.12
CA LYS A 55 -7.46 8.97 4.56
C LYS A 55 -6.28 9.95 4.55
N SER A 56 -5.49 9.99 5.61
CA SER A 56 -4.39 10.93 5.71
C SER A 56 -3.19 10.56 4.86
N GLY A 57 -2.96 9.26 4.66
CA GLY A 57 -1.96 8.74 3.73
C GLY A 57 -2.22 9.05 2.24
N HIS A 58 -3.19 9.89 1.87
CA HIS A 58 -3.30 10.50 0.54
C HIS A 58 -2.76 11.94 0.47
N TYR A 59 -2.34 12.51 1.60
CA TYR A 59 -1.80 13.85 1.73
C TYR A 59 -0.36 13.86 2.26
N ASN A 60 0.45 14.81 1.80
CA ASN A 60 1.82 14.99 2.27
C ASN A 60 1.86 16.08 3.35
N ASP A 61 1.07 15.89 4.41
CA ASP A 61 0.93 16.81 5.54
C ASP A 61 1.66 16.32 6.80
N GLY A 62 2.26 15.13 6.75
CA GLY A 62 3.07 14.58 7.84
C GLY A 62 2.26 13.90 8.94
N GLU A 63 1.00 13.56 8.68
CA GLU A 63 0.20 12.75 9.61
C GLU A 63 0.89 11.39 9.89
N GLY A 64 0.95 10.98 11.15
CA GLY A 64 1.63 9.75 11.59
C GLY A 64 3.12 9.89 11.95
N LEU A 65 3.74 11.07 11.78
CA LEU A 65 5.14 11.33 12.18
C LEU A 65 5.31 11.81 13.64
N LYS A 66 4.41 11.43 14.56
CA LYS A 66 4.47 11.80 15.98
C LYS A 66 5.22 10.77 16.81
#